data_AF-A0A0F6ICM1-F1
#
_entry.id   AF-A0A0F6ICM1-F1
#
_cell.length_a   1.000
_cell.length_b   1.000
_cell.length_c   1.000
_cell.angle_alpha   90.00
_cell.angle_beta   90.00
_cell.angle_gamma   90.00
#
_symmetry.space_group_name_H-M   'P 1'
#
loop_
_entity.id
_entity.type
_entity.pdbx_description
1 polymer ?
#
loop_
_entity_poly.entity_id
_entity_poly.type
_entity_poly.pdbx_seq_one_letter_code
_entity_poly.pdbx_strand_id
1 'polypeptide(L)'
;MKIKYAKTIMILFVLFVAFVPVWSQEEILPGPDCITEKDNPSLKVLKTMKDDDVLKQTFYGTAFFDIGRWSWGLPWATSHLRPKGKELSDFLKSKPKEKDKKAFRDWTKKSCDNIPYYVRRYGLKEGKAYCTDTNRGVGEILLSYIYIMSDEKKVDSFYILPGKQNNKQGFLERNRPKDITIYYLVTEYPPSPIQAGELSFSNPWLYQKQKVTLKDTVGYQKIQIPNFENIFEDTDVSGEVDKIVMIAIEINSVWDGSKEKDITCITDIRSGGGDEKEYQYIPK
;
A
#
# COMPACT_ATOMS: atom_id res chain seq x y z
N MET A 1 23.09 17.72 -57.58
CA MET A 1 22.92 16.36 -57.02
C MET A 1 21.50 15.91 -57.36
N LYS A 2 21.36 14.81 -58.13
CA LYS A 2 20.13 14.44 -58.84
C LYS A 2 19.03 13.96 -57.87
N ILE A 3 17.81 14.46 -58.08
CA ILE A 3 16.53 14.18 -57.39
C ILE A 3 16.05 12.73 -57.63
N LYS A 4 16.96 11.75 -57.76
CA LYS A 4 16.60 10.36 -58.09
C LYS A 4 16.20 9.51 -56.87
N TYR A 5 16.61 9.93 -55.68
CA TYR A 5 16.35 9.18 -54.45
C TYR A 5 15.41 9.90 -53.48
N ALA A 6 14.93 11.10 -53.82
CA ALA A 6 14.08 11.90 -52.94
C ALA A 6 12.76 11.18 -52.59
N LYS A 7 12.13 10.51 -53.56
CA LYS A 7 10.91 9.72 -53.33
C LYS A 7 11.17 8.50 -52.44
N THR A 8 12.28 7.80 -52.63
CA THR A 8 12.65 6.63 -51.83
C THR A 8 13.02 7.00 -50.40
N ILE A 9 13.75 8.11 -50.22
CA ILE A 9 14.09 8.67 -48.90
C ILE A 9 12.82 9.13 -48.17
N MET A 10 11.87 9.76 -48.89
CA MET A 10 10.60 10.20 -48.30
C MET A 10 9.71 9.03 -47.88
N ILE A 11 9.66 7.95 -48.65
CA ILE A 11 8.91 6.73 -48.31
C ILE A 11 9.55 6.02 -47.09
N LEU A 12 10.88 5.92 -47.05
CA LEU A 12 11.59 5.38 -45.89
C LEU A 12 11.39 6.23 -44.63
N PHE A 13 11.35 7.56 -44.75
CA PHE A 13 11.10 8.47 -43.64
C PHE A 13 9.67 8.36 -43.11
N VAL A 14 8.67 8.24 -43.99
CA VAL A 14 7.27 8.03 -43.60
C VAL A 14 7.07 6.67 -42.92
N LEU A 15 7.72 5.61 -43.40
CA LEU A 15 7.72 4.30 -42.74
C LEU A 15 8.44 4.35 -41.38
N PHE A 16 9.57 5.07 -41.26
CA PHE A 16 10.26 5.24 -39.98
C PHE A 16 9.43 6.03 -38.95
N VAL A 17 8.69 7.05 -39.40
CA VAL A 17 7.80 7.86 -38.54
C VAL A 17 6.50 7.11 -38.19
N ALA A 18 6.04 6.18 -39.03
CA ALA A 18 4.88 5.33 -38.75
C ALA A 18 5.20 4.17 -37.77
N PHE A 19 6.48 3.79 -37.64
CA PHE A 19 6.95 2.74 -36.72
C PHE A 19 7.55 3.28 -35.42
N VAL A 20 7.60 4.60 -35.20
CA VAL A 20 7.77 5.10 -33.84
C VAL A 20 6.45 4.76 -33.14
N PRO A 21 6.42 3.88 -32.14
CA PRO A 21 5.23 3.75 -31.35
C PRO A 21 5.04 5.13 -30.72
N VAL A 22 4.05 5.89 -31.20
CA VAL A 22 3.49 7.00 -30.46
C VAL A 22 2.75 6.32 -29.33
N TRP A 23 3.50 5.95 -28.29
CA TRP A 23 2.92 5.65 -27.00
C TRP A 23 2.13 6.92 -26.69
N SER A 24 0.81 6.85 -26.87
CA SER A 24 -0.10 7.75 -26.20
C SER A 24 0.33 7.69 -24.75
N GLN A 25 1.12 8.67 -24.30
CA GLN A 25 1.35 8.88 -22.88
C GLN A 25 -0.02 9.23 -22.37
N GLU A 26 -0.72 8.21 -21.88
CA GLU A 26 -2.01 8.36 -21.24
C GLU A 26 -1.85 9.54 -20.28
N GLU A 27 -2.58 10.61 -20.57
CA GLU A 27 -2.33 11.88 -19.92
C GLU A 27 -2.76 11.70 -18.46
N ILE A 28 -1.77 11.49 -17.59
CA ILE A 28 -1.96 11.21 -16.18
C ILE A 28 -2.72 12.40 -15.57
N LEU A 29 -4.02 12.21 -15.36
CA LEU A 29 -4.84 13.17 -14.64
C LEU A 29 -4.61 12.94 -13.14
N PRO A 30 -4.09 13.94 -12.41
CA PRO A 30 -3.95 13.82 -10.97
C PRO A 30 -5.35 13.70 -10.36
N GLY A 31 -5.60 12.60 -9.66
CA GLY A 31 -6.83 12.34 -8.93
C GLY A 31 -6.98 13.24 -7.70
N PRO A 32 -8.01 12.99 -6.88
CA PRO A 32 -8.31 13.83 -5.72
C PRO A 32 -7.23 13.74 -4.64
N ASP A 33 -7.11 14.79 -3.82
CA ASP A 33 -6.14 14.88 -2.74
C ASP A 33 -6.52 14.08 -1.49
N CYS A 34 -5.53 13.64 -0.72
CA CYS A 34 -5.78 12.84 0.47
C CYS A 34 -6.19 13.65 1.70
N ILE A 35 -6.23 14.99 1.61
CA ILE A 35 -6.66 15.84 2.71
C ILE A 35 -8.19 15.84 2.82
N THR A 36 -8.85 15.96 1.68
CA THR A 36 -10.31 16.06 1.58
C THR A 36 -10.98 14.70 1.42
N GLU A 37 -10.31 13.74 0.79
CA GLU A 37 -10.84 12.39 0.61
C GLU A 37 -11.00 11.64 1.94
N LYS A 38 -11.93 10.68 1.94
CA LYS A 38 -12.31 9.94 3.14
C LYS A 38 -11.53 8.63 3.27
N ASP A 39 -11.10 8.36 4.50
CA ASP A 39 -10.65 7.03 4.91
C ASP A 39 -11.83 6.07 5.03
N ASN A 40 -11.56 4.82 5.45
CA ASN A 40 -12.57 3.79 5.61
C ASN A 40 -12.76 3.38 7.09
N PRO A 41 -13.46 4.19 7.89
CA PRO A 41 -13.75 3.84 9.28
C PRO A 41 -14.64 2.60 9.42
N SER A 42 -15.30 2.14 8.35
CA SER A 42 -16.16 0.95 8.38
C SER A 42 -15.37 -0.34 8.66
N LEU A 43 -14.06 -0.36 8.40
CA LEU A 43 -13.18 -1.49 8.73
C LEU A 43 -13.19 -1.84 10.23
N LYS A 44 -13.59 -0.91 11.11
CA LYS A 44 -13.74 -1.18 12.55
C LYS A 44 -14.76 -2.29 12.85
N VAL A 45 -15.60 -2.67 11.90
CA VAL A 45 -16.49 -3.84 11.99
C VAL A 45 -15.73 -5.16 12.21
N LEU A 46 -14.47 -5.27 11.74
CA LEU A 46 -13.62 -6.46 11.91
C LEU A 46 -13.47 -6.89 13.38
N LYS A 47 -13.52 -5.92 14.31
CA LYS A 47 -13.41 -6.18 15.75
C LYS A 47 -14.52 -7.08 16.27
N THR A 48 -15.71 -6.95 15.69
CA THR A 48 -16.92 -7.68 16.10
C THR A 48 -17.24 -8.86 15.20
N MET A 49 -16.59 -8.97 14.03
CA MET A 49 -16.77 -10.09 13.12
C MET A 49 -16.32 -11.41 13.76
N LYS A 50 -17.06 -12.47 13.48
CA LYS A 50 -16.71 -13.87 13.75
C LYS A 50 -16.07 -14.47 12.51
N ASP A 51 -15.46 -15.64 12.69
CA ASP A 51 -14.97 -16.42 11.55
C ASP A 51 -16.14 -16.70 10.59
N ASP A 52 -15.85 -16.69 9.29
CA ASP A 52 -16.76 -16.74 8.14
C ASP A 52 -17.69 -15.52 7.93
N ASP A 53 -17.66 -14.51 8.82
CA ASP A 53 -18.37 -13.26 8.54
C ASP A 53 -17.77 -12.56 7.31
N VAL A 54 -18.63 -12.05 6.44
CA VAL A 54 -18.23 -11.38 5.19
C VAL A 54 -18.12 -9.86 5.39
N LEU A 55 -16.96 -9.30 5.07
CA LEU A 55 -16.78 -7.85 4.95
C LEU A 55 -17.32 -7.41 3.58
N LYS A 56 -18.56 -6.93 3.55
CA LYS A 56 -19.28 -6.54 2.31
C LYS A 56 -18.72 -5.26 1.67
N GLN A 57 -17.53 -5.36 1.09
CA GLN A 57 -16.82 -4.29 0.42
C GLN A 57 -15.85 -4.87 -0.63
N THR A 58 -15.63 -4.14 -1.71
CA THR A 58 -14.56 -4.42 -2.66
C THR A 58 -13.36 -3.51 -2.41
N PHE A 59 -12.17 -4.09 -2.41
CA PHE A 59 -10.89 -3.39 -2.31
C PHE A 59 -10.12 -3.57 -3.61
N TYR A 60 -9.64 -2.47 -4.15
CA TYR A 60 -8.78 -2.48 -5.32
C TYR A 60 -7.33 -2.33 -4.89
N GLY A 61 -6.48 -3.18 -5.43
CA GLY A 61 -5.05 -3.20 -5.21
C GLY A 61 -4.40 -1.89 -5.65
N THR A 62 -3.07 -1.86 -5.62
CA THR A 62 -2.35 -0.59 -5.76
C THR A 62 -1.43 -0.68 -6.96
N ALA A 63 -1.99 -0.95 -8.13
CA ALA A 63 -1.23 -0.87 -9.38
C ALA A 63 -1.25 0.59 -9.87
N PHE A 64 -0.07 1.10 -10.25
CA PHE A 64 0.09 2.40 -10.89
C PHE A 64 -0.37 3.63 -10.10
N PHE A 65 -0.19 3.71 -8.78
CA PHE A 65 -0.47 5.00 -8.09
C PHE A 65 0.37 6.17 -8.57
N ASP A 66 1.47 5.89 -9.26
CA ASP A 66 2.31 6.88 -9.94
C ASP A 66 1.56 7.63 -11.07
N ILE A 67 0.36 7.15 -11.47
CA ILE A 67 -0.57 7.80 -12.41
C ILE A 67 -1.67 8.64 -11.73
N GLY A 68 -1.41 9.20 -10.54
CA GLY A 68 -2.33 10.19 -9.97
C GLY A 68 -3.42 9.64 -9.06
N ARG A 69 -3.47 8.34 -8.79
CA ARG A 69 -4.57 7.69 -8.06
C ARG A 69 -4.33 7.51 -6.56
N TRP A 70 -3.35 8.21 -5.95
CA TRP A 70 -2.91 7.97 -4.56
C TRP A 70 -4.04 7.87 -3.54
N SER A 71 -5.07 8.71 -3.64
CA SER A 71 -6.23 8.69 -2.74
C SER A 71 -7.04 7.41 -2.78
N TRP A 72 -6.95 6.57 -3.81
CA TRP A 72 -7.61 5.26 -3.81
C TRP A 72 -6.93 4.26 -2.87
N GLY A 73 -5.78 4.61 -2.29
CA GLY A 73 -5.19 3.88 -1.17
C GLY A 73 -5.89 4.14 0.17
N LEU A 74 -6.68 5.21 0.31
CA LEU A 74 -7.33 5.56 1.59
C LEU A 74 -8.35 4.52 2.09
N PRO A 75 -9.13 3.83 1.22
CA PRO A 75 -10.03 2.78 1.67
C PRO A 75 -9.35 1.58 2.37
N TRP A 76 -8.02 1.47 2.28
CA TRP A 76 -7.23 0.44 2.93
C TRP A 76 -6.85 0.78 4.38
N ALA A 77 -7.36 1.85 4.98
CA ALA A 77 -7.23 2.08 6.42
C ALA A 77 -8.41 2.85 7.02
N THR A 78 -8.52 2.79 8.34
CA THR A 78 -9.55 3.53 9.10
C THR A 78 -9.28 5.02 9.23
N SER A 79 -8.02 5.43 9.14
CA SER A 79 -7.58 6.82 9.12
C SER A 79 -6.17 6.93 8.53
N HIS A 80 -5.70 8.15 8.30
CA HIS A 80 -4.29 8.43 8.08
C HIS A 80 -3.91 9.81 8.67
N LEU A 81 -2.61 10.06 8.79
CA LEU A 81 -2.05 11.31 9.27
C LEU A 81 -2.21 12.40 8.20
N ARG A 82 -3.04 13.39 8.53
CA ARG A 82 -3.27 14.58 7.71
C ARG A 82 -2.53 15.78 8.30
N PRO A 83 -2.06 16.73 7.47
CA PRO A 83 -1.57 18.01 7.96
C PRO A 83 -2.68 18.73 8.75
N LYS A 84 -2.31 19.46 9.80
CA LYS A 84 -3.23 20.17 10.69
C LYS A 84 -2.79 21.61 10.93
N GLY A 85 -3.72 22.45 11.41
CA GLY A 85 -3.42 23.83 11.81
C GLY A 85 -2.80 24.67 10.69
N LYS A 86 -1.71 25.37 11.01
CA LYS A 86 -1.01 26.25 10.06
C LYS A 86 -0.49 25.48 8.84
N GLU A 87 0.06 24.28 9.05
CA GLU A 87 0.57 23.43 7.98
C GLU A 87 -0.52 23.12 6.94
N LEU A 88 -1.71 22.74 7.39
CA LEU A 88 -2.85 22.49 6.50
C LEU A 88 -3.21 23.75 5.70
N SER A 89 -3.30 24.90 6.38
CA SER A 89 -3.68 26.15 5.73
C SER A 89 -2.67 26.59 4.67
N ASP A 90 -1.38 26.44 4.94
CA ASP A 90 -0.30 26.79 4.01
C ASP A 90 -0.25 25.78 2.84
N PHE A 91 -0.46 24.50 3.11
CA PHE A 91 -0.53 23.46 2.09
C PHE A 91 -1.68 23.69 1.09
N LEU A 92 -2.89 23.99 1.58
CA LEU A 92 -4.05 24.28 0.74
C LEU A 92 -3.85 25.55 -0.09
N LYS A 93 -3.24 26.60 0.47
CA LYS A 93 -2.89 27.83 -0.26
C LYS A 93 -1.88 27.58 -1.39
N SER A 94 -0.99 26.60 -1.21
CA SER A 94 0.00 26.22 -2.23
C SER A 94 -0.57 25.38 -3.39
N LYS A 95 -1.87 25.05 -3.37
CA LYS A 95 -2.50 24.24 -4.42
C LYS A 95 -2.31 24.92 -5.79
N PRO A 96 -1.59 24.29 -6.72
CA PRO A 96 -1.37 24.86 -8.04
C PRO A 96 -2.64 24.77 -8.88
N LYS A 97 -2.64 25.48 -10.02
CA LYS A 97 -3.75 25.41 -10.98
C LYS A 97 -3.70 24.08 -11.73
N GLU A 98 -4.85 23.45 -11.98
CA GLU A 98 -4.96 22.16 -12.70
C GLU A 98 -4.29 22.15 -14.09
N LYS A 99 -4.23 23.32 -14.75
CA LYS A 99 -3.52 23.46 -16.03
C LYS A 99 -2.01 23.19 -15.93
N ASP A 100 -1.41 23.35 -14.76
CA ASP A 100 -0.04 22.93 -14.47
C ASP A 100 -0.06 21.48 -13.95
N LYS A 101 -0.19 20.55 -14.89
CA LYS A 101 -0.38 19.12 -14.60
C LYS A 101 0.72 18.55 -13.73
N LYS A 102 1.98 18.93 -13.97
CA LYS A 102 3.12 18.44 -13.18
C LYS A 102 3.06 18.97 -11.75
N ALA A 103 2.90 20.28 -11.57
CA ALA A 103 2.86 20.86 -10.23
C ALA A 103 1.66 20.31 -9.43
N PHE A 104 0.49 20.19 -10.08
CA PHE A 104 -0.70 19.65 -9.45
C PHE A 104 -0.53 18.20 -9.03
N ARG A 105 0.05 17.36 -9.90
CA ARG A 105 0.38 15.98 -9.56
C ARG A 105 1.34 15.89 -8.38
N ASP A 106 2.42 16.67 -8.38
CA ASP A 106 3.41 16.65 -7.31
C ASP A 106 2.78 17.14 -5.98
N TRP A 107 1.86 18.11 -6.04
CA TRP A 107 1.05 18.56 -4.90
C TRP A 107 0.09 17.48 -4.40
N THR A 108 -0.67 16.82 -5.28
CA THR A 108 -1.57 15.71 -4.91
C THR A 108 -0.79 14.56 -4.27
N LYS A 109 0.35 14.15 -4.86
CA LYS A 109 1.21 13.10 -4.27
C LYS A 109 1.63 13.48 -2.86
N LYS A 110 2.08 14.72 -2.65
CA LYS A 110 2.51 15.21 -1.33
C LYS A 110 1.37 15.23 -0.31
N SER A 111 0.14 15.51 -0.74
CA SER A 111 -1.04 15.46 0.13
C SER A 111 -1.28 14.05 0.70
N CYS A 112 -0.73 13.03 0.04
CA CYS A 112 -0.93 11.61 0.32
C CYS A 112 0.28 10.94 1.00
N ASP A 113 1.23 11.69 1.56
CA ASP A 113 2.51 11.17 2.06
C ASP A 113 2.43 10.09 3.17
N ASN A 114 1.29 9.93 3.84
CA ASN A 114 1.10 9.04 4.98
C ASN A 114 0.04 7.95 4.78
N ILE A 115 -0.38 7.69 3.53
CA ILE A 115 -1.48 6.77 3.25
C ILE A 115 -1.06 5.30 3.28
N PRO A 116 -2.02 4.36 3.34
CA PRO A 116 -1.76 2.91 3.32
C PRO A 116 -0.96 2.40 2.13
N TYR A 117 -0.98 3.07 0.98
CA TYR A 117 -0.19 2.70 -0.20
C TYR A 117 1.28 2.37 0.14
N TYR A 118 1.89 3.18 1.00
CA TYR A 118 3.32 3.09 1.27
C TYR A 118 3.73 1.80 1.99
N VAL A 119 2.80 1.05 2.58
CA VAL A 119 3.15 -0.18 3.29
C VAL A 119 3.39 -1.38 2.37
N ARG A 120 3.16 -1.25 1.06
CA ARG A 120 3.43 -2.31 0.08
C ARG A 120 4.71 -2.02 -0.70
N ARG A 121 5.88 -2.07 -0.04
CA ARG A 121 7.24 -1.83 -0.59
C ARG A 121 7.64 -0.39 -0.90
N TYR A 122 6.69 0.52 -1.15
CA TYR A 122 7.01 1.90 -1.57
C TYR A 122 7.52 2.79 -0.43
N GLY A 123 7.15 2.52 0.82
CA GLY A 123 7.49 3.34 1.96
C GLY A 123 9.00 3.47 2.13
N LEU A 124 9.72 2.35 2.18
CA LEU A 124 11.18 2.36 2.23
C LEU A 124 11.81 3.04 1.00
N LYS A 125 11.31 2.74 -0.21
CA LYS A 125 11.83 3.28 -1.47
C LYS A 125 11.68 4.80 -1.55
N GLU A 126 10.57 5.35 -1.04
CA GLU A 126 10.22 6.76 -1.15
C GLU A 126 10.49 7.57 0.13
N GLY A 127 11.02 6.95 1.19
CA GLY A 127 11.19 7.64 2.47
C GLY A 127 9.85 7.94 3.18
N LYS A 128 8.80 7.16 2.89
CA LYS A 128 7.44 7.31 3.41
C LYS A 128 7.04 6.13 4.29
N ALA A 129 5.90 6.26 4.94
CA ALA A 129 5.27 5.22 5.76
C ALA A 129 3.78 5.52 5.86
N TYR A 130 2.96 4.52 6.14
CA TYR A 130 1.62 4.78 6.67
C TYR A 130 1.76 5.34 8.09
N CYS A 131 1.05 6.41 8.39
CA CYS A 131 1.00 6.98 9.73
C CYS A 131 -0.43 7.41 10.06
N THR A 132 -0.78 7.42 11.34
CA THR A 132 -2.04 7.98 11.85
C THR A 132 -1.80 8.67 13.19
N ASP A 133 -2.56 9.72 13.47
CA ASP A 133 -2.64 10.37 14.78
C ASP A 133 -3.99 10.18 15.49
N THR A 134 -4.90 9.42 14.89
CA THR A 134 -6.20 9.12 15.49
C THR A 134 -6.00 8.19 16.67
N ASN A 135 -6.37 8.63 17.87
CA ASN A 135 -6.23 7.88 19.12
C ASN A 135 -4.82 7.29 19.32
N ARG A 136 -3.78 8.04 18.92
CA ARG A 136 -2.38 7.57 18.97
C ARG A 136 -2.15 6.29 18.17
N GLY A 137 -3.00 5.99 17.19
CA GLY A 137 -3.05 4.76 16.40
C GLY A 137 -3.81 3.60 17.06
N VAL A 138 -4.15 3.67 18.35
CA VAL A 138 -4.83 2.55 19.03
C VAL A 138 -6.26 2.39 18.50
N GLY A 139 -6.57 1.16 18.09
CA GLY A 139 -7.85 0.77 17.50
C GLY A 139 -7.97 1.11 16.02
N GLU A 140 -6.95 1.67 15.39
CA GLU A 140 -6.89 1.90 13.94
C GLU A 140 -6.50 0.62 13.21
N ILE A 141 -7.07 0.42 12.03
CA ILE A 141 -6.91 -0.77 11.20
C ILE A 141 -6.29 -0.38 9.87
N LEU A 142 -5.24 -1.11 9.50
CA LEU A 142 -4.55 -1.00 8.21
C LEU A 142 -4.69 -2.33 7.45
N LEU A 143 -5.21 -2.27 6.23
CA LEU A 143 -5.25 -3.41 5.31
C LEU A 143 -3.96 -3.50 4.47
N SER A 144 -3.59 -4.72 4.13
CA SER A 144 -2.63 -5.08 3.10
C SER A 144 -3.01 -6.44 2.50
N TYR A 145 -2.20 -6.98 1.61
CA TYR A 145 -2.27 -8.38 1.21
C TYR A 145 -0.87 -8.98 1.16
N ILE A 146 -0.82 -10.30 1.31
CA ILE A 146 0.39 -11.10 1.27
C ILE A 146 0.21 -12.27 0.32
N TYR A 147 1.31 -12.70 -0.28
CA TYR A 147 1.37 -13.91 -1.08
C TYR A 147 1.68 -15.06 -0.13
N ILE A 148 0.77 -16.03 -0.07
CA ILE A 148 0.94 -17.30 0.65
C ILE A 148 1.40 -18.43 -0.29
N MET A 149 1.37 -18.16 -1.60
CA MET A 149 2.06 -18.89 -2.64
C MET A 149 2.58 -17.89 -3.67
N SER A 150 3.83 -18.06 -4.11
CA SER A 150 4.40 -17.32 -5.23
C SER A 150 5.38 -18.22 -5.97
N ASP A 151 5.26 -18.27 -7.31
CA ASP A 151 6.01 -19.20 -8.17
C ASP A 151 5.98 -20.65 -7.63
N GLU A 152 4.77 -21.13 -7.29
CA GLU A 152 4.48 -22.47 -6.73
C GLU A 152 5.10 -22.76 -5.36
N LYS A 153 5.81 -21.81 -4.74
CA LYS A 153 6.39 -21.99 -3.40
C LYS A 153 5.40 -21.55 -2.34
N LYS A 154 5.13 -22.44 -1.38
CA LYS A 154 4.37 -22.11 -0.16
C LYS A 154 5.13 -21.08 0.68
N VAL A 155 4.41 -20.06 1.15
CA VAL A 155 4.93 -18.98 1.99
C VAL A 155 4.05 -18.86 3.24
N ASP A 156 4.56 -19.39 4.34
CA ASP A 156 3.85 -19.54 5.62
C ASP A 156 4.00 -18.35 6.58
N SER A 157 4.65 -17.30 6.12
CA SER A 157 5.04 -16.16 6.94
C SER A 157 5.10 -14.88 6.12
N PHE A 158 5.00 -13.76 6.83
CA PHE A 158 5.18 -12.43 6.26
C PHE A 158 5.93 -11.56 7.26
N TYR A 159 6.29 -10.35 6.84
CA TYR A 159 7.11 -9.44 7.60
C TYR A 159 6.44 -8.09 7.74
N ILE A 160 6.52 -7.51 8.93
CA ILE A 160 6.07 -6.14 9.22
C ILE A 160 7.30 -5.32 9.59
N LEU A 161 7.38 -4.08 9.10
CA LEU A 161 8.35 -3.08 9.51
C LEU A 161 7.66 -2.00 10.35
N PRO A 162 7.55 -2.17 11.68
CA PRO A 162 6.78 -1.29 12.55
C PRO A 162 7.48 0.04 12.80
N GLY A 163 6.72 1.11 12.98
CA GLY A 163 7.24 2.47 13.10
C GLY A 163 7.59 3.11 11.76
N LYS A 164 8.11 4.34 11.79
CA LYS A 164 8.63 5.03 10.60
C LYS A 164 10.14 4.82 10.48
N GLN A 165 10.53 3.74 9.82
CA GLN A 165 11.91 3.25 9.81
C GLN A 165 12.73 3.74 8.62
N ASN A 166 12.37 4.82 7.92
CA ASN A 166 13.21 5.32 6.82
C ASN A 166 14.60 5.81 7.31
N ASN A 167 14.71 6.12 8.60
CA ASN A 167 15.95 6.38 9.33
C ASN A 167 15.74 6.07 10.82
N LYS A 168 16.83 5.95 11.59
CA LYS A 168 16.76 5.57 13.02
C LYS A 168 16.01 6.59 13.88
N GLN A 169 16.11 7.88 13.55
CA GLN A 169 15.43 8.95 14.29
C GLN A 169 13.91 8.83 14.15
N GLY A 170 13.40 8.61 12.95
CA GLY A 170 11.97 8.45 12.68
C GLY A 170 11.33 7.29 13.42
N PHE A 171 12.08 6.20 13.65
CA PHE A 171 11.63 5.05 14.43
C PHE A 171 11.44 5.41 15.91
N LEU A 172 12.36 6.19 16.48
CA LEU A 172 12.36 6.54 17.89
C LEU A 172 11.42 7.71 18.22
N GLU A 173 11.25 8.68 17.32
CA GLU A 173 10.47 9.89 17.58
C GLU A 173 8.96 9.64 17.66
N ARG A 174 8.45 8.75 16.81
CA ARG A 174 7.02 8.39 16.72
C ARG A 174 6.73 7.10 17.46
N ASN A 175 5.46 6.87 17.78
CA ASN A 175 5.04 5.60 18.32
C ASN A 175 5.20 4.47 17.29
N ARG A 176 5.32 3.25 17.83
CA ARG A 176 5.45 2.01 17.06
C ARG A 176 4.37 1.05 17.54
N PRO A 177 3.69 0.30 16.65
CA PRO A 177 2.76 -0.72 17.10
C PRO A 177 3.45 -1.74 18.01
N LYS A 178 2.81 -2.07 19.14
CA LYS A 178 3.28 -3.06 20.11
C LYS A 178 2.41 -4.31 20.01
N ASP A 179 1.25 -4.29 20.63
CA ASP A 179 0.31 -5.40 20.54
C ASP A 179 -0.60 -5.14 19.35
N ILE A 180 -0.72 -6.12 18.46
CA ILE A 180 -1.55 -6.05 17.26
C ILE A 180 -2.48 -7.25 17.17
N THR A 181 -3.61 -7.06 16.49
CA THR A 181 -4.46 -8.16 16.03
C THR A 181 -4.44 -8.19 14.52
N ILE A 182 -4.09 -9.35 13.97
CA ILE A 182 -4.08 -9.62 12.54
C ILE A 182 -5.35 -10.39 12.22
N TYR A 183 -6.12 -9.87 11.28
CA TYR A 183 -7.29 -10.52 10.71
C TYR A 183 -6.87 -11.05 9.34
N TYR A 184 -7.02 -12.35 9.12
CA TYR A 184 -6.77 -12.97 7.83
C TYR A 184 -8.08 -13.02 7.08
N LEU A 185 -8.09 -12.44 5.88
CA LEU A 185 -9.29 -12.31 5.07
C LEU A 185 -9.08 -13.02 3.73
N VAL A 186 -9.97 -13.95 3.40
CA VAL A 186 -9.95 -14.73 2.15
C VAL A 186 -11.14 -14.30 1.29
N THR A 187 -10.99 -14.35 -0.02
CA THR A 187 -12.04 -13.99 -0.98
C THR A 187 -12.65 -15.22 -1.62
N GLU A 188 -13.95 -15.17 -1.92
CA GLU A 188 -14.69 -16.27 -2.58
C GLU A 188 -14.15 -16.60 -3.96
N TYR A 189 -13.70 -15.57 -4.64
CA TYR A 189 -13.04 -15.69 -5.92
C TYR A 189 -11.60 -15.21 -5.76
N PRO A 190 -10.64 -15.86 -6.44
CA PRO A 190 -9.26 -15.43 -6.37
C PRO A 190 -9.13 -13.98 -6.85
N PRO A 191 -8.27 -13.16 -6.21
CA PRO A 191 -8.08 -11.77 -6.60
C PRO A 191 -7.73 -11.68 -8.08
N SER A 192 -8.62 -11.11 -8.88
CA SER A 192 -8.46 -11.10 -10.34
C SER A 192 -7.80 -9.80 -10.79
N PRO A 193 -6.82 -9.85 -11.72
CA PRO A 193 -6.28 -8.66 -12.31
C PRO A 193 -7.37 -7.95 -13.12
N ILE A 194 -7.58 -6.67 -12.83
CA ILE A 194 -8.43 -5.78 -13.63
C ILE A 194 -7.54 -4.97 -14.59
N GLN A 195 -7.96 -3.76 -14.96
CA GLN A 195 -7.16 -2.88 -15.78
C GLN A 195 -5.75 -2.72 -15.20
N ALA A 196 -4.75 -2.88 -16.07
CA ALA A 196 -3.35 -2.70 -15.70
C ALA A 196 -2.89 -3.62 -14.53
N GLY A 197 -3.43 -4.84 -14.40
CA GLY A 197 -2.94 -5.80 -13.40
C GLY A 197 -3.18 -5.41 -11.94
N GLU A 198 -4.06 -4.43 -11.68
CA GLU A 198 -4.56 -4.13 -10.34
C GLU A 198 -5.38 -5.33 -9.82
N LEU A 199 -5.17 -5.77 -8.59
CA LEU A 199 -5.93 -6.88 -8.03
C LEU A 199 -7.26 -6.39 -7.45
N SER A 200 -8.37 -7.07 -7.73
CA SER A 200 -9.66 -6.80 -7.10
C SER A 200 -9.97 -7.85 -6.03
N PHE A 201 -10.25 -7.40 -4.81
CA PHE A 201 -10.63 -8.24 -3.68
C PHE A 201 -12.08 -7.93 -3.31
N SER A 202 -13.01 -8.82 -3.66
CA SER A 202 -14.44 -8.58 -3.43
C SER A 202 -14.96 -9.41 -2.27
N ASN A 203 -15.64 -8.73 -1.34
CA ASN A 203 -16.35 -9.34 -0.20
C ASN A 203 -15.50 -10.36 0.57
N PRO A 204 -14.30 -9.99 1.04
CA PRO A 204 -13.46 -10.94 1.74
C PRO A 204 -14.12 -11.34 3.08
N TRP A 205 -14.11 -12.61 3.44
CA TRP A 205 -14.57 -13.08 4.74
C TRP A 205 -13.43 -13.21 5.73
N LEU A 206 -13.76 -13.13 7.00
CA LEU A 206 -12.82 -13.35 8.08
C LEU A 206 -12.53 -14.85 8.24
N TYR A 207 -11.30 -15.26 7.93
CA TYR A 207 -10.90 -16.66 8.06
C TYR A 207 -10.43 -16.99 9.47
N GLN A 208 -9.54 -16.17 10.02
CA GLN A 208 -9.03 -16.33 11.39
C GLN A 208 -8.43 -15.05 11.94
N LYS A 209 -8.14 -15.03 13.25
CA LYS A 209 -7.44 -13.94 13.94
C LYS A 209 -6.17 -14.42 14.63
N GLN A 210 -5.15 -13.57 14.67
CA GLN A 210 -3.93 -13.79 15.43
C GLN A 210 -3.59 -12.55 16.26
N LYS A 211 -3.21 -12.75 17.52
CA LYS A 211 -2.62 -11.68 18.35
C LYS A 211 -1.11 -11.81 18.34
N VAL A 212 -0.40 -10.70 18.14
CA VAL A 212 1.05 -10.66 18.13
C VAL A 212 1.55 -9.47 18.93
N THR A 213 2.61 -9.67 19.71
CA THR A 213 3.36 -8.58 20.34
C THR A 213 4.64 -8.34 19.54
N LEU A 214 4.73 -7.18 18.91
CA LEU A 214 5.91 -6.70 18.19
C LEU A 214 6.94 -6.15 19.17
N LYS A 215 8.21 -6.44 18.87
CA LYS A 215 9.37 -5.97 19.64
C LYS A 215 9.62 -4.49 19.38
N ASP A 216 10.17 -3.79 20.36
CA ASP A 216 10.65 -2.41 20.19
C ASP A 216 12.07 -2.39 19.60
N THR A 217 12.21 -2.91 18.37
CA THR A 217 13.50 -3.00 17.66
C THR A 217 13.35 -2.57 16.21
N VAL A 218 14.40 -1.97 15.68
CA VAL A 218 14.50 -1.69 14.24
C VAL A 218 14.53 -2.97 13.42
N GLY A 219 14.16 -2.86 12.15
CA GLY A 219 14.14 -3.97 11.19
C GLY A 219 12.80 -4.69 11.11
N TYR A 220 12.71 -5.59 10.14
CA TYR A 220 11.52 -6.40 9.92
C TYR A 220 11.30 -7.39 11.05
N GLN A 221 10.03 -7.66 11.34
CA GLN A 221 9.61 -8.68 12.29
C GLN A 221 8.79 -9.72 11.55
N LYS A 222 9.27 -10.96 11.59
CA LYS A 222 8.61 -12.12 10.98
C LYS A 222 7.35 -12.47 11.76
N ILE A 223 6.28 -12.74 11.03
CA ILE A 223 4.98 -13.18 11.54
C ILE A 223 4.68 -14.52 10.89
N GLN A 224 4.60 -15.56 11.72
CA GLN A 224 4.16 -16.88 11.28
C GLN A 224 2.64 -16.92 11.16
N ILE A 225 2.12 -17.41 10.05
CA ILE A 225 0.68 -17.58 9.84
C ILE A 225 0.23 -18.83 10.59
N PRO A 226 -0.72 -18.73 11.54
CA PRO A 226 -1.26 -19.91 12.23
C PRO A 226 -2.14 -20.71 11.27
N ASN A 227 -2.27 -22.03 11.48
CA ASN A 227 -3.09 -22.93 10.66
C ASN A 227 -2.84 -22.78 9.15
N PHE A 228 -1.57 -22.58 8.77
CA PHE A 228 -1.19 -22.22 7.41
C PHE A 228 -1.70 -23.21 6.35
N GLU A 229 -1.63 -24.52 6.61
CA GLU A 229 -2.09 -25.52 5.64
C GLU A 229 -3.58 -25.36 5.33
N ASN A 230 -4.42 -25.09 6.33
CA ASN A 230 -5.87 -24.91 6.13
C ASN A 230 -6.16 -23.67 5.28
N ILE A 231 -5.59 -22.51 5.66
CA ILE A 231 -5.81 -21.27 4.87
C ILE A 231 -5.21 -21.41 3.47
N PHE A 232 -4.10 -22.14 3.31
CA PHE A 232 -3.51 -22.41 2.02
C PHE A 232 -4.43 -23.27 1.15
N GLU A 233 -5.01 -24.34 1.68
CA GLU A 233 -5.94 -25.21 0.96
C GLU A 233 -7.21 -24.47 0.55
N ASP A 234 -7.77 -23.67 1.44
CA ASP A 234 -9.03 -22.92 1.24
C ASP A 234 -8.87 -21.65 0.39
N THR A 235 -7.65 -21.20 0.11
CA THR A 235 -7.40 -20.03 -0.75
C THR A 235 -7.25 -20.47 -2.21
N ASP A 236 -8.08 -19.92 -3.09
CA ASP A 236 -8.00 -20.19 -4.52
C ASP A 236 -6.76 -19.59 -5.19
N VAL A 237 -6.34 -20.23 -6.29
CA VAL A 237 -5.21 -19.77 -7.10
C VAL A 237 -5.63 -18.57 -7.96
N SER A 238 -4.88 -17.48 -7.83
CA SER A 238 -4.95 -16.27 -8.62
C SER A 238 -3.93 -16.32 -9.75
N GLY A 239 -4.37 -16.02 -10.98
CA GLY A 239 -3.47 -15.89 -12.13
C GLY A 239 -2.63 -17.14 -12.42
N GLU A 240 -3.18 -18.32 -12.11
CA GLU A 240 -2.58 -19.65 -12.30
C GLU A 240 -1.38 -20.02 -11.41
N VAL A 241 -0.72 -19.05 -10.73
CA VAL A 241 0.54 -19.32 -10.01
C VAL A 241 0.65 -18.76 -8.58
N ASP A 242 -0.28 -17.88 -8.17
CA ASP A 242 -0.21 -17.21 -6.87
C ASP A 242 -1.42 -17.54 -5.98
N LYS A 243 -1.23 -17.55 -4.66
CA LYS A 243 -2.31 -17.54 -3.68
C LYS A 243 -2.13 -16.32 -2.80
N ILE A 244 -3.18 -15.51 -2.68
CA ILE A 244 -3.11 -14.18 -2.09
C ILE A 244 -4.15 -14.08 -0.99
N VAL A 245 -3.72 -13.67 0.20
CA VAL A 245 -4.58 -13.44 1.37
C VAL A 245 -4.50 -11.98 1.75
N MET A 246 -5.67 -11.37 2.01
CA MET A 246 -5.72 -10.04 2.61
C MET A 246 -5.45 -10.14 4.11
N ILE A 247 -4.72 -9.17 4.65
CA ILE A 247 -4.54 -9.04 6.09
C ILE A 247 -5.02 -7.66 6.55
N ALA A 248 -5.67 -7.61 7.71
CA ALA A 248 -5.94 -6.37 8.43
C ALA A 248 -5.12 -6.36 9.72
N ILE A 249 -4.41 -5.28 9.99
CA ILE A 249 -3.64 -5.07 11.22
C ILE A 249 -4.35 -4.02 12.06
N GLU A 250 -4.93 -4.45 13.17
CA GLU A 250 -5.39 -3.56 14.23
C GLU A 250 -4.26 -3.31 15.23
N ILE A 251 -4.04 -2.03 15.57
CA ILE A 251 -3.10 -1.64 16.60
C ILE A 251 -3.81 -1.64 17.95
N ASN A 252 -3.48 -2.56 18.85
CA ASN A 252 -4.09 -2.64 20.18
C ASN A 252 -3.34 -1.81 21.23
N SER A 253 -2.03 -1.69 21.07
CA SER A 253 -1.17 -0.89 21.95
C SER A 253 0.06 -0.40 21.19
N VAL A 254 0.81 0.54 21.79
CA VAL A 254 1.99 1.13 21.17
C VAL A 254 3.17 1.19 22.13
N TRP A 255 4.38 1.16 21.56
CA TRP A 255 5.58 1.65 22.21
C TRP A 255 5.64 3.16 22.00
N ASP A 256 5.84 3.91 23.08
CA ASP A 256 5.88 5.37 23.02
C ASP A 256 7.10 5.87 22.24
N GLY A 257 6.86 6.86 21.38
CA GLY A 257 7.91 7.67 20.78
C GLY A 257 8.55 8.62 21.79
N SER A 258 9.72 9.17 21.45
CA SER A 258 10.40 10.17 22.28
C SER A 258 9.84 11.59 22.11
N LYS A 259 9.13 11.87 20.99
CA LYS A 259 8.71 13.23 20.63
C LYS A 259 7.27 13.31 20.14
N GLU A 260 6.94 12.66 19.03
CA GLU A 260 5.63 12.68 18.39
C GLU A 260 4.75 11.52 18.90
N LYS A 261 4.46 11.56 20.20
CA LYS A 261 3.76 10.47 20.94
C LYS A 261 2.30 10.25 20.56
N ASP A 262 1.77 11.10 19.69
CA ASP A 262 0.41 10.95 19.17
C ASP A 262 0.39 10.30 17.79
N ILE A 263 1.54 10.07 17.16
CA ILE A 263 1.62 9.53 15.80
C ILE A 263 2.17 8.12 15.84
N THR A 264 1.45 7.17 15.27
CA THR A 264 1.90 5.77 15.08
C THR A 264 2.03 5.47 13.61
N CYS A 265 3.11 4.76 13.23
CA CYS A 265 3.39 4.44 11.84
C CYS A 265 3.71 2.96 11.60
N ILE A 266 3.51 2.51 10.36
CA ILE A 266 3.99 1.24 9.81
C ILE A 266 4.64 1.55 8.46
N THR A 267 5.90 1.16 8.28
CA THR A 267 6.66 1.51 7.07
C THR A 267 6.41 0.55 5.93
N ASP A 268 6.37 -0.75 6.21
CA ASP A 268 6.30 -1.78 5.17
C ASP A 268 5.66 -3.06 5.73
N ILE A 269 5.00 -3.80 4.85
CA ILE A 269 4.41 -5.12 5.06
C ILE A 269 4.75 -5.91 3.80
N ARG A 270 5.46 -7.02 3.97
CA ARG A 270 5.96 -7.84 2.86
C ARG A 270 5.64 -9.29 3.05
N SER A 271 5.27 -9.96 1.97
CA SER A 271 5.23 -11.42 1.93
C SER A 271 6.60 -12.01 2.25
N GLY A 272 6.60 -13.22 2.81
CA GLY A 272 7.79 -14.05 2.91
C GLY A 272 8.21 -14.64 1.56
N GLY A 273 9.02 -15.70 1.62
CA GLY A 273 9.46 -16.45 0.43
C GLY A 273 10.69 -15.88 -0.28
N GLY A 274 11.07 -14.63 0.01
CA GLY A 274 12.36 -14.05 -0.40
C GLY A 274 13.52 -14.53 0.47
N ASP A 275 14.75 -14.22 0.06
CA ASP A 275 15.94 -14.51 0.86
C ASP A 275 15.87 -13.77 2.22
N GLU A 276 16.21 -14.45 3.32
CA GLU A 276 16.19 -13.85 4.67
C GLU A 276 17.00 -12.53 4.77
N LYS A 277 18.02 -12.38 3.91
CA LYS A 277 18.83 -11.14 3.79
C LYS A 277 18.02 -9.94 3.31
N GLU A 278 16.95 -10.13 2.54
CA GLU A 278 16.05 -9.06 2.09
C GLU A 278 15.27 -8.42 3.25
N TYR A 279 15.13 -9.14 4.36
CA TYR A 279 14.44 -8.69 5.57
C TYR A 279 15.43 -8.21 6.66
N GLN A 280 16.74 -8.28 6.43
CA GLN A 280 17.76 -7.67 7.28
C GLN A 280 17.87 -6.16 7.01
N TYR A 281 16.78 -5.44 7.28
CA TYR A 281 16.76 -3.99 7.14
C TYR A 281 17.34 -3.32 8.38
N ILE A 282 18.40 -2.53 8.19
CA ILE A 282 18.91 -1.62 9.21
C ILE A 282 18.74 -0.20 8.68
N PRO A 283 17.94 0.65 9.35
CA PRO A 283 17.80 2.04 8.94
C PRO A 283 19.15 2.76 8.98
N LYS A 284 19.40 3.58 7.95
CA LYS A 284 20.54 4.47 7.91
C LYS A 284 20.45 5.57 8.97
#